data_AF-A0A7J8AU06-F1
#
_entry.id   AF-A0A7J8AU06-F1
#
_cell.length_a   1.000
_cell.length_b   1.000
_cell.length_c   1.000
_cell.angle_alpha   90.00
_cell.angle_beta   90.00
_cell.angle_gamma   90.00
#
_symmetry.space_group_name_H-M   'P 1'
#
loop_
_entity.id
_entity.type
_entity.pdbx_description
1 polymer ?
#
loop_
_entity_poly.entity_id
_entity_poly.type
_entity_poly.pdbx_seq_one_letter_code
_entity_poly.pdbx_strand_id
1 'polypeptide(L)'
;MEQPGAAASGAGGGSEEPGGGRSNKRSAANRAATEEETKNKPKLNIQIKTLADDVRDRITSFRKSTVKKEKLLIQHPIDSQVAMSEFPAAQPLYDERSLNLSEKEVLDLFEKMMEDMNLNEERKAPLRNKDFITKREMVVQYISATAKSGGLKNSKHECTLSSQEYVHELRSGISDEKLLNCLESLRVSLTSNPVSWVNNFGHEGLGLLLDVLEKLLDKKQQENIDKKNQYKLIQCLKAFMNNKFGLQRILGDERSLLLLARAIDPKQPNMMTEIVKILSAICIVGEENILDKLLGAITTAAERNNRERFSPIVEGLENHEALQLQVACMQLINALVTSPYDLDFRIHLRNEFLRSGLKTMLPDLKEKENDELDIQLKVFDENKEDDLTELSHRLSDIRAEMEYPLGKVEK
;
A
#
# COMPACT_ATOMS: atom_id res chain seq x y z
N MET A 1 32.41 -29.02 41.00
CA MET A 1 32.02 -29.11 42.42
C MET A 1 30.92 -28.10 42.69
N GLU A 2 29.73 -28.45 43.18
CA GLU A 2 28.83 -29.58 42.86
C GLU A 2 27.49 -29.35 43.56
N GLN A 3 26.50 -30.20 43.33
CA GLN A 3 25.11 -29.96 43.74
C GLN A 3 24.79 -30.50 45.14
N PRO A 4 23.79 -29.92 45.86
CA PRO A 4 22.98 -30.65 46.82
C PRO A 4 21.90 -31.49 46.11
N GLY A 5 21.37 -32.53 46.77
CA GLY A 5 20.28 -33.37 46.24
C GLY A 5 19.33 -33.87 47.34
N ALA A 6 18.24 -34.57 46.96
CA ALA A 6 17.30 -35.21 47.89
C ALA A 6 16.45 -36.33 47.23
N ALA A 7 15.83 -37.17 48.07
CA ALA A 7 14.89 -38.27 47.71
C ALA A 7 13.48 -37.71 47.34
N ALA A 8 12.52 -38.39 46.67
CA ALA A 8 11.97 -39.77 46.79
C ALA A 8 11.32 -40.06 48.17
N SER A 9 10.14 -40.71 48.34
CA SER A 9 9.03 -41.16 47.46
C SER A 9 7.79 -41.52 48.32
N GLY A 10 6.56 -41.58 47.78
CA GLY A 10 5.38 -42.16 48.48
C GLY A 10 4.00 -41.78 47.89
N ALA A 11 2.98 -42.63 48.02
CA ALA A 11 1.63 -42.43 47.43
C ALA A 11 0.48 -43.25 48.08
N GLY A 12 -0.78 -42.84 47.83
CA GLY A 12 -2.05 -43.56 48.13
C GLY A 12 -2.87 -42.99 49.30
N GLY A 13 -4.22 -43.06 49.33
CA GLY A 13 -5.20 -43.49 48.31
C GLY A 13 -6.64 -43.64 48.87
N GLY A 14 -7.68 -43.60 48.00
CA GLY A 14 -9.12 -43.79 48.32
C GLY A 14 -9.85 -42.53 48.84
N SER A 15 -11.16 -42.28 48.64
CA SER A 15 -12.24 -42.90 47.83
C SER A 15 -13.39 -41.84 47.65
N GLU A 16 -14.65 -42.05 47.22
CA GLU A 16 -15.51 -43.20 46.79
C GLU A 16 -16.72 -42.67 45.94
N GLU A 17 -17.67 -43.52 45.53
CA GLU A 17 -18.93 -43.15 44.82
C GLU A 17 -20.12 -44.03 45.34
N PRO A 18 -21.42 -43.68 45.14
CA PRO A 18 -22.14 -44.20 43.95
C PRO A 18 -23.32 -43.36 43.39
N GLY A 19 -23.62 -43.52 42.09
CA GLY A 19 -24.75 -42.85 41.40
C GLY A 19 -26.15 -43.55 41.40
N GLY A 20 -27.05 -43.06 40.53
CA GLY A 20 -28.39 -43.63 40.25
C GLY A 20 -29.40 -42.61 39.66
N GLY A 21 -30.37 -43.02 38.83
CA GLY A 21 -31.39 -42.08 38.29
C GLY A 21 -32.47 -42.67 37.37
N ARG A 22 -33.54 -41.89 37.09
CA ARG A 22 -34.52 -42.02 35.96
C ARG A 22 -35.67 -40.99 36.00
N SER A 23 -35.97 -40.36 34.84
CA SER A 23 -37.30 -39.97 34.26
C SER A 23 -38.41 -39.30 35.14
N ASN A 24 -39.17 -38.25 34.73
CA ASN A 24 -40.15 -38.26 33.60
C ASN A 24 -41.05 -36.95 33.54
N LYS A 25 -41.31 -36.40 32.32
CA LYS A 25 -42.52 -35.66 31.81
C LYS A 25 -43.12 -34.34 32.43
N ARG A 26 -43.57 -33.45 31.50
CA ARG A 26 -44.52 -32.28 31.57
C ARG A 26 -43.98 -31.01 32.28
N SER A 27 -44.36 -29.76 31.94
CA SER A 27 -45.21 -29.13 30.88
C SER A 27 -44.75 -27.65 30.71
N ALA A 28 -44.55 -27.05 29.53
CA ALA A 28 -45.49 -26.70 28.44
C ALA A 28 -46.41 -25.47 28.71
N ALA A 29 -45.83 -24.26 28.66
CA ALA A 29 -46.44 -22.92 28.42
C ALA A 29 -45.30 -21.85 28.46
N ASN A 30 -45.20 -20.78 27.67
CA ASN A 30 -45.91 -20.31 26.47
C ASN A 30 -44.87 -19.70 25.50
N ARG A 31 -44.96 -19.97 24.19
CA ARG A 31 -44.49 -19.11 23.07
C ARG A 31 -44.83 -19.76 21.73
N ALA A 32 -45.82 -19.20 21.04
CA ALA A 32 -46.21 -19.54 19.67
C ALA A 32 -46.91 -18.31 19.06
N ALA A 33 -46.78 -18.14 17.74
CA ALA A 33 -46.99 -16.90 16.99
C ALA A 33 -46.04 -15.73 17.40
N THR A 34 -45.53 -14.91 16.48
CA THR A 34 -45.81 -14.84 15.03
C THR A 34 -44.49 -14.87 14.24
N GLU A 35 -44.48 -15.59 13.11
CA GLU A 35 -43.42 -15.45 12.10
C GLU A 35 -43.87 -14.41 11.06
N GLU A 36 -43.09 -13.34 10.86
CA GLU A 36 -42.86 -12.70 9.55
C GLU A 36 -41.69 -11.70 9.60
N GLU A 37 -41.38 -11.06 8.48
CA GLU A 37 -40.37 -9.98 8.31
C GLU A 37 -38.91 -10.27 8.69
N THR A 38 -38.22 -11.10 7.88
CA THR A 38 -36.75 -11.05 7.75
C THR A 38 -36.28 -10.80 6.31
N LYS A 39 -36.83 -9.76 5.66
CA LYS A 39 -36.34 -9.24 4.37
C LYS A 39 -36.20 -7.71 4.37
N ASN A 40 -35.17 -7.21 5.05
CA ASN A 40 -34.43 -6.01 4.63
C ASN A 40 -33.19 -5.79 5.52
N LYS A 41 -32.02 -6.19 5.02
CA LYS A 41 -30.73 -5.63 5.45
C LYS A 41 -30.03 -5.11 4.19
N PRO A 42 -29.54 -3.86 4.16
CA PRO A 42 -28.81 -3.36 3.00
C PRO A 42 -27.54 -4.17 2.84
N LYS A 43 -27.33 -4.74 1.64
CA LYS A 43 -26.04 -5.33 1.30
C LYS A 43 -25.02 -4.20 1.19
N LEU A 44 -24.12 -4.10 2.16
CA LEU A 44 -22.95 -3.22 2.08
C LEU A 44 -22.07 -3.71 0.91
N ASN A 45 -22.28 -3.10 -0.25
CA ASN A 45 -21.55 -3.43 -1.46
C ASN A 45 -20.15 -2.82 -1.35
N ILE A 46 -19.17 -3.61 -0.91
CA ILE A 46 -17.79 -3.16 -0.66
C ILE A 46 -17.19 -2.72 -2.00
N GLN A 47 -17.11 -1.41 -2.21
CA GLN A 47 -16.45 -0.81 -3.36
C GLN A 47 -14.95 -1.05 -3.24
N ILE A 48 -14.42 -2.00 -4.00
CA ILE A 48 -12.98 -2.29 -4.04
C ILE A 48 -12.31 -1.20 -4.89
N LYS A 49 -11.46 -0.41 -4.25
CA LYS A 49 -10.68 0.67 -4.85
C LYS A 49 -9.23 0.22 -5.05
N THR A 50 -8.50 0.92 -5.93
CA THR A 50 -7.06 0.71 -6.12
C THR A 50 -6.26 1.62 -5.18
N LEU A 51 -4.97 1.31 -4.95
CA LEU A 51 -4.07 2.16 -4.16
C LEU A 51 -4.05 3.62 -4.68
N ALA A 52 -4.15 3.82 -6.00
CA ALA A 52 -4.22 5.14 -6.62
C ALA A 52 -5.58 5.85 -6.45
N ASP A 53 -6.67 5.10 -6.27
CA ASP A 53 -8.00 5.63 -5.97
C ASP A 53 -8.15 5.94 -4.48
N ASP A 54 -7.71 5.06 -3.57
CA ASP A 54 -7.81 5.29 -2.12
C ASP A 54 -6.90 6.41 -1.62
N VAL A 55 -5.68 6.55 -2.18
CA VAL A 55 -4.83 7.72 -1.92
C VAL A 55 -5.50 9.00 -2.44
N ARG A 56 -6.13 8.97 -3.63
CA ARG A 56 -6.87 10.10 -4.19
C ARG A 56 -8.11 10.46 -3.35
N ASP A 57 -8.84 9.48 -2.86
CA ASP A 57 -10.06 9.68 -2.10
C ASP A 57 -9.77 10.12 -0.66
N ARG A 58 -8.73 9.60 0.00
CA ARG A 58 -8.28 10.14 1.29
C ARG A 58 -7.69 11.55 1.14
N ILE A 59 -6.85 11.82 0.13
CA ILE A 59 -6.35 13.19 -0.15
C ILE A 59 -7.49 14.17 -0.47
N THR A 60 -8.49 13.77 -1.26
CA THR A 60 -9.65 14.64 -1.51
C THR A 60 -10.63 14.71 -0.33
N SER A 61 -10.60 13.75 0.61
CA SER A 61 -11.28 13.86 1.91
C SER A 61 -10.60 14.89 2.81
N PHE A 62 -9.26 14.87 2.92
CA PHE A 62 -8.48 15.90 3.62
C PHE A 62 -8.68 17.32 3.03
N ARG A 63 -8.99 17.43 1.73
CA ARG A 63 -9.40 18.69 1.07
C ARG A 63 -10.90 19.04 1.24
N LYS A 64 -11.73 18.13 1.74
CA LYS A 64 -13.19 18.33 1.96
C LYS A 64 -13.54 18.66 3.41
N SER A 65 -12.73 18.24 4.38
CA SER A 65 -12.86 18.67 5.78
C SER A 65 -12.51 20.15 5.99
N THR A 66 -11.67 20.72 5.12
CA THR A 66 -10.99 22.02 5.32
C THR A 66 -11.53 23.20 4.51
N VAL A 67 -12.50 23.02 3.59
CA VAL A 67 -12.95 24.10 2.69
C VAL A 67 -14.46 24.31 2.69
N LYS A 68 -14.92 25.39 3.34
CA LYS A 68 -16.17 26.05 2.98
C LYS A 68 -15.98 26.74 1.62
N LYS A 69 -16.90 26.48 0.69
CA LYS A 69 -16.93 26.96 -0.70
C LYS A 69 -16.17 28.27 -0.98
N GLU A 70 -15.16 28.17 -1.83
CA GLU A 70 -15.02 29.10 -2.95
C GLU A 70 -14.54 28.33 -4.20
N LYS A 71 -14.91 28.78 -5.40
CA LYS A 71 -14.76 28.01 -6.65
C LYS A 71 -13.89 28.77 -7.66
N LEU A 72 -12.58 28.76 -7.43
CA LEU A 72 -11.61 29.28 -8.40
C LEU A 72 -11.36 28.26 -9.51
N LEU A 73 -11.32 28.75 -10.75
CA LEU A 73 -11.17 27.94 -11.95
C LEU A 73 -9.70 27.98 -12.38
N ILE A 74 -8.89 27.02 -11.94
CA ILE A 74 -7.49 26.91 -12.37
C ILE A 74 -7.41 25.93 -13.54
N GLN A 75 -6.96 26.44 -14.68
CA GLN A 75 -6.89 25.73 -15.96
C GLN A 75 -5.42 25.46 -16.30
N HIS A 76 -4.88 24.34 -15.81
CA HIS A 76 -3.52 23.94 -16.17
C HIS A 76 -3.44 23.54 -17.66
N PRO A 77 -2.26 23.68 -18.31
CA PRO A 77 -2.11 23.38 -19.73
C PRO A 77 -2.47 21.93 -20.05
N ILE A 78 -3.35 21.74 -21.04
CA ILE A 78 -3.58 20.42 -21.63
C ILE A 78 -2.38 20.13 -22.53
N ASP A 79 -1.61 19.12 -22.16
CA ASP A 79 -0.50 18.65 -22.99
C ASP A 79 -1.01 18.21 -24.37
N SER A 80 -0.20 18.44 -25.40
CA SER A 80 -0.70 18.67 -26.76
C SER A 80 -1.58 17.55 -27.30
N GLN A 81 -2.64 17.91 -28.04
CA GLN A 81 -3.54 16.94 -28.69
C GLN A 81 -2.76 15.95 -29.57
N VAL A 82 -2.55 14.74 -29.07
CA VAL A 82 -2.14 13.60 -29.89
C VAL A 82 -3.32 13.28 -30.80
N ALA A 83 -3.28 13.80 -32.02
CA ALA A 83 -4.19 13.40 -33.08
C ALA A 83 -4.14 11.87 -33.22
N MET A 84 -5.31 11.24 -33.42
CA MET A 84 -5.41 9.80 -33.60
C MET A 84 -4.73 9.38 -34.91
N SER A 85 -3.42 9.12 -34.85
CA SER A 85 -2.73 8.38 -35.89
C SER A 85 -3.33 6.99 -35.99
N GLU A 86 -3.75 6.61 -37.21
CA GLU A 86 -4.38 5.32 -37.46
C GLU A 86 -3.43 4.18 -37.08
N PHE A 87 -3.90 3.25 -36.24
CA PHE A 87 -3.14 2.06 -35.92
C PHE A 87 -2.90 1.25 -37.20
N PRO A 88 -1.66 0.80 -37.49
CA PRO A 88 -1.40 -0.09 -38.60
C PRO A 88 -2.29 -1.34 -38.50
N ALA A 89 -3.00 -1.67 -39.57
CA ALA A 89 -3.91 -2.82 -39.60
C ALA A 89 -3.13 -4.14 -39.48
N ALA A 90 -2.95 -4.60 -38.24
CA ALA A 90 -2.33 -5.88 -37.94
C ALA A 90 -3.16 -7.00 -38.57
N GLN A 91 -2.55 -7.77 -39.50
CA GLN A 91 -3.28 -8.88 -40.13
C GLN A 91 -3.68 -9.93 -39.08
N PRO A 92 -4.97 -10.30 -39.00
CA PRO A 92 -5.45 -11.24 -38.00
C PRO A 92 -5.04 -12.67 -38.37
N LEU A 93 -4.06 -13.21 -37.65
CA LEU A 93 -3.94 -14.64 -37.42
C LEU A 93 -5.12 -15.08 -36.53
N TYR A 94 -6.27 -15.32 -37.16
CA TYR A 94 -7.47 -15.84 -36.50
C TYR A 94 -7.22 -17.26 -36.01
N ASP A 95 -7.00 -17.45 -34.70
CA ASP A 95 -7.15 -18.76 -34.08
C ASP A 95 -8.64 -19.09 -33.98
N GLU A 96 -9.08 -19.98 -34.87
CA GLU A 96 -10.45 -20.45 -35.08
C GLU A 96 -11.14 -20.94 -33.78
N ARG A 97 -10.35 -21.37 -32.78
CA ARG A 97 -10.86 -21.78 -31.46
C ARG A 97 -11.47 -20.62 -30.66
N SER A 98 -11.08 -19.38 -30.93
CA SER A 98 -11.48 -18.20 -30.15
C SER A 98 -12.92 -17.74 -30.40
N LEU A 99 -13.57 -18.22 -31.47
CA LEU A 99 -14.87 -17.72 -31.94
C LEU A 99 -16.08 -18.55 -31.48
N ASN A 100 -15.85 -19.71 -30.86
CA ASN A 100 -16.89 -20.65 -30.43
C ASN A 100 -17.39 -20.44 -28.99
N LEU A 101 -17.02 -19.32 -28.35
CA LEU A 101 -17.54 -18.93 -27.02
C LEU A 101 -19.02 -18.55 -27.10
N SER A 102 -19.84 -19.11 -26.21
CA SER A 102 -21.25 -18.72 -26.03
C SER A 102 -21.39 -17.29 -25.50
N GLU A 103 -22.58 -16.70 -25.65
CA GLU A 103 -22.87 -15.34 -25.14
C GLU A 103 -22.57 -15.20 -23.64
N LYS A 104 -22.89 -16.23 -22.85
CA LYS A 104 -22.58 -16.24 -21.42
C LYS A 104 -21.08 -16.27 -21.16
N GLU A 105 -20.33 -17.15 -21.83
CA GLU A 105 -18.87 -17.24 -21.66
C GLU A 105 -18.17 -15.94 -22.07
N VAL A 106 -18.65 -15.26 -23.12
CA VAL A 106 -18.15 -13.94 -23.51
C VAL A 106 -18.40 -12.90 -22.40
N LEU A 107 -19.58 -12.88 -21.77
CA LEU A 107 -19.87 -11.95 -20.68
C LEU A 107 -19.09 -12.28 -19.40
N ASP A 108 -19.00 -13.55 -19.02
CA ASP A 108 -18.21 -14.03 -17.87
C ASP A 108 -16.71 -13.68 -18.08
N LEU A 109 -16.17 -13.84 -19.29
CA LEU A 109 -14.80 -13.44 -19.65
C LEU A 109 -14.62 -11.92 -19.77
N PHE A 110 -15.65 -11.14 -20.11
CA PHE A 110 -15.59 -9.68 -20.20
C PHE A 110 -15.51 -9.03 -18.83
N GLU A 111 -16.30 -9.50 -17.84
CA GLU A 111 -16.13 -9.06 -16.45
C GLU A 111 -14.76 -9.46 -15.91
N LYS A 112 -14.32 -10.72 -16.12
CA LYS A 112 -12.97 -11.16 -15.75
C LYS A 112 -11.90 -10.26 -16.35
N MET A 113 -11.98 -9.92 -17.64
CA MET A 113 -11.03 -9.02 -18.32
C MET A 113 -10.98 -7.64 -17.65
N MET A 114 -12.12 -7.07 -17.25
CA MET A 114 -12.15 -5.76 -16.56
C MET A 114 -11.55 -5.81 -15.15
N GLU A 115 -11.67 -6.93 -14.45
CA GLU A 115 -10.98 -7.17 -13.17
C GLU A 115 -9.47 -7.36 -13.40
N ASP A 116 -9.08 -8.14 -14.41
CA ASP A 116 -7.70 -8.38 -14.80
C ASP A 116 -6.98 -7.12 -15.30
N MET A 117 -7.73 -6.13 -15.83
CA MET A 117 -7.22 -4.80 -16.18
C MET A 117 -7.23 -3.80 -15.01
N ASN A 118 -7.49 -4.26 -13.77
CA ASN A 118 -7.42 -3.45 -12.54
C ASN A 118 -8.32 -2.18 -12.59
N LEU A 119 -9.48 -2.27 -13.25
CA LEU A 119 -10.37 -1.13 -13.44
C LEU A 119 -11.26 -0.91 -12.22
N ASN A 120 -11.40 0.34 -11.79
CA ASN A 120 -12.38 0.75 -10.81
C ASN A 120 -13.80 0.80 -11.42
N GLU A 121 -14.84 0.82 -10.59
CA GLU A 121 -16.24 0.70 -11.06
C GLU A 121 -16.69 1.88 -11.95
N GLU A 122 -16.14 3.08 -11.76
CA GLU A 122 -16.37 4.23 -12.66
C GLU A 122 -15.88 3.95 -14.09
N ARG A 123 -14.77 3.22 -14.25
CA ARG A 123 -14.25 2.79 -15.56
C ARG A 123 -14.94 1.55 -16.10
N LYS A 124 -15.42 0.63 -15.26
CA LYS A 124 -16.20 -0.54 -15.70
C LYS A 124 -17.59 -0.16 -16.21
N ALA A 125 -18.27 0.81 -15.58
CA ALA A 125 -19.62 1.24 -15.96
C ALA A 125 -19.80 1.56 -17.47
N PRO A 126 -18.99 2.42 -18.13
CA PRO A 126 -19.12 2.69 -19.55
C PRO A 126 -18.75 1.49 -20.44
N LEU A 127 -17.89 0.58 -19.97
CA LEU A 127 -17.56 -0.67 -20.69
C LEU A 127 -18.72 -1.68 -20.65
N ARG A 128 -19.38 -1.83 -19.49
CA ARG A 128 -20.60 -2.64 -19.34
C ARG A 128 -21.76 -2.13 -20.19
N ASN A 129 -21.82 -0.82 -20.46
CA ASN A 129 -22.86 -0.22 -21.30
C ASN A 129 -22.62 -0.39 -22.81
N LYS A 130 -21.50 -0.99 -23.24
CA LYS A 130 -21.27 -1.30 -24.66
C LYS A 130 -22.13 -2.45 -25.18
N ASP A 131 -22.30 -2.49 -26.49
CA ASP A 131 -22.94 -3.57 -27.24
C ASP A 131 -22.17 -4.90 -27.10
N PHE A 132 -22.82 -6.01 -27.47
CA PHE A 132 -22.23 -7.34 -27.37
C PHE A 132 -21.08 -7.60 -28.37
N ILE A 133 -21.08 -6.95 -29.54
CA ILE A 133 -20.04 -7.17 -30.56
C ILE A 133 -18.72 -6.58 -30.07
N THR A 134 -18.72 -5.31 -29.63
CA THR A 134 -17.53 -4.68 -29.04
C THR A 134 -17.02 -5.47 -27.83
N LYS A 135 -17.91 -5.98 -26.97
CA LYS A 135 -17.52 -6.83 -25.83
C LYS A 135 -16.80 -8.11 -26.29
N ARG A 136 -17.34 -8.78 -27.32
CA ARG A 136 -16.77 -10.02 -27.88
C ARG A 136 -15.40 -9.77 -28.52
N GLU A 137 -15.25 -8.67 -29.25
CA GLU A 137 -13.96 -8.25 -29.83
C GLU A 137 -12.91 -7.99 -28.75
N MET A 138 -13.25 -7.27 -27.68
CA MET A 138 -12.34 -7.03 -26.54
C MET A 138 -11.93 -8.34 -25.86
N VAL A 139 -12.85 -9.30 -25.67
CA VAL A 139 -12.54 -10.63 -25.10
C VAL A 139 -11.59 -11.42 -26.01
N VAL A 140 -11.82 -11.45 -27.33
CA VAL A 140 -10.93 -12.12 -28.28
C VAL A 140 -9.53 -11.49 -28.31
N GLN A 141 -9.44 -10.16 -28.20
CA GLN A 141 -8.15 -9.46 -28.07
C GLN A 141 -7.43 -9.80 -26.75
N TYR A 142 -8.15 -9.82 -25.62
CA TYR A 142 -7.61 -10.23 -24.31
C TYR A 142 -7.09 -11.67 -24.30
N ILE A 143 -7.83 -12.62 -24.88
CA ILE A 143 -7.38 -14.02 -25.06
C ILE A 143 -6.11 -14.06 -25.92
N SER A 144 -6.12 -13.35 -27.06
CA SER A 144 -4.99 -13.33 -28.00
C SER A 144 -3.72 -12.70 -27.39
N ALA A 145 -3.87 -11.68 -26.54
CA ALA A 145 -2.75 -11.04 -25.84
C ALA A 145 -2.20 -11.92 -24.70
N THR A 146 -3.09 -12.51 -23.89
CA THR A 146 -2.69 -13.36 -22.75
C THR A 146 -2.05 -14.67 -23.19
N ALA A 147 -2.52 -15.30 -24.28
CA ALA A 147 -1.91 -16.48 -24.87
C ALA A 147 -0.46 -16.23 -25.31
N LYS A 148 -0.18 -15.07 -25.94
CA LYS A 148 1.18 -14.69 -26.38
C LYS A 148 2.17 -14.50 -25.23
N SER A 149 1.71 -14.11 -24.04
CA SER A 149 2.56 -14.00 -22.84
C SER A 149 2.92 -15.35 -22.20
N GLY A 150 2.45 -16.47 -22.74
CA GLY A 150 2.61 -17.80 -22.14
C GLY A 150 3.11 -18.91 -23.07
N GLY A 151 3.51 -18.60 -24.32
CA GLY A 151 3.76 -19.66 -25.32
C GLY A 151 4.79 -19.35 -26.42
N LEU A 152 5.90 -20.09 -26.36
CA LEU A 152 6.80 -20.49 -27.46
C LEU A 152 7.50 -19.41 -28.32
N LYS A 153 8.84 -19.47 -28.27
CA LYS A 153 9.81 -18.62 -28.97
C LYS A 153 9.79 -18.85 -30.49
N ASN A 154 9.71 -17.78 -31.29
CA ASN A 154 10.19 -17.75 -32.69
C ASN A 154 10.29 -16.33 -33.31
N SER A 155 10.90 -15.37 -32.61
CA SER A 155 11.42 -14.13 -33.22
C SER A 155 12.64 -13.63 -32.43
N LYS A 156 13.53 -12.87 -33.09
CA LYS A 156 14.72 -12.25 -32.46
C LYS A 156 14.47 -10.86 -31.87
N HIS A 157 13.27 -10.31 -32.04
CA HIS A 157 12.84 -9.06 -31.42
C HIS A 157 11.47 -9.26 -30.76
N GLU A 158 11.29 -8.65 -29.59
CA GLU A 158 10.07 -8.63 -28.77
C GLU A 158 9.47 -10.01 -28.45
N CYS A 159 10.10 -10.70 -27.50
CA CYS A 159 9.50 -11.83 -26.79
C CYS A 159 9.37 -11.48 -25.31
N THR A 160 8.19 -11.05 -24.88
CA THR A 160 7.88 -10.80 -23.46
C THR A 160 7.95 -12.11 -22.70
N LEU A 161 8.91 -12.24 -21.79
CA LEU A 161 9.08 -13.44 -20.98
C LEU A 161 7.82 -13.76 -20.16
N SER A 162 7.54 -15.05 -19.99
CA SER A 162 6.50 -15.49 -19.06
C SER A 162 6.87 -15.15 -17.61
N SER A 163 5.87 -15.08 -16.72
CA SER A 163 6.09 -14.83 -15.29
C SER A 163 7.11 -15.79 -14.66
N GLN A 164 7.09 -17.06 -15.11
CA GLN A 164 7.96 -18.12 -14.62
C GLN A 164 9.38 -18.05 -15.22
N GLU A 165 9.55 -17.53 -16.43
CA GLU A 165 10.88 -17.23 -16.98
C GLU A 165 11.57 -16.10 -16.20
N TYR A 166 10.84 -15.03 -15.81
CA TYR A 166 11.41 -14.00 -14.91
C TYR A 166 11.77 -14.57 -13.52
N VAL A 167 10.93 -15.42 -12.94
CA VAL A 167 11.24 -16.12 -11.67
C VAL A 167 12.52 -16.95 -11.82
N HIS A 168 12.68 -17.66 -12.93
CA HIS A 168 13.90 -18.42 -13.22
C HIS A 168 15.13 -17.50 -13.41
N GLU A 169 15.04 -16.41 -14.17
CA GLU A 169 16.16 -15.48 -14.38
C GLU A 169 16.63 -14.84 -13.07
N LEU A 170 15.71 -14.31 -12.25
CA LEU A 170 16.02 -13.76 -10.93
C LEU A 170 16.66 -14.81 -10.01
N ARG A 171 16.15 -16.05 -10.02
CA ARG A 171 16.68 -17.19 -9.23
C ARG A 171 18.06 -17.66 -9.71
N SER A 172 18.39 -17.47 -11.00
CA SER A 172 19.59 -18.02 -11.63
C SER A 172 20.89 -17.25 -11.34
N GLY A 173 20.82 -16.09 -10.67
CA GLY A 173 22.02 -15.35 -10.26
C GLY A 173 22.74 -14.65 -11.40
N ILE A 174 21.99 -14.08 -12.35
CA ILE A 174 22.52 -13.29 -13.48
C ILE A 174 23.40 -12.11 -13.02
N SER A 175 24.33 -11.69 -13.90
CA SER A 175 25.24 -10.56 -13.64
C SER A 175 24.48 -9.23 -13.51
N ASP A 176 25.05 -8.29 -12.75
CA ASP A 176 24.35 -7.03 -12.39
C ASP A 176 23.90 -6.19 -13.61
N GLU A 177 24.55 -6.29 -14.77
CA GLU A 177 24.07 -5.69 -16.03
C GLU A 177 22.84 -6.42 -16.63
N LYS A 178 22.84 -7.75 -16.60
CA LYS A 178 21.71 -8.56 -17.08
C LYS A 178 20.51 -8.42 -16.14
N LEU A 179 20.77 -8.30 -14.84
CA LEU A 179 19.78 -7.98 -13.83
C LEU A 179 19.05 -6.67 -14.17
N LEU A 180 19.77 -5.62 -14.57
CA LEU A 180 19.14 -4.35 -14.95
C LEU A 180 18.17 -4.53 -16.13
N ASN A 181 18.60 -5.22 -17.19
CA ASN A 181 17.77 -5.49 -18.37
C ASN A 181 16.55 -6.36 -18.05
N CYS A 182 16.73 -7.41 -17.24
CA CYS A 182 15.66 -8.27 -16.72
C CYS A 182 14.64 -7.44 -15.92
N LEU A 183 15.11 -6.60 -15.00
CA LEU A 183 14.26 -5.74 -14.18
C LEU A 183 13.55 -4.65 -15.00
N GLU A 184 14.17 -4.13 -16.07
CA GLU A 184 13.51 -3.19 -16.98
C GLU A 184 12.36 -3.83 -17.75
N SER A 185 12.58 -5.02 -18.30
CA SER A 185 11.52 -5.80 -18.99
C SER A 185 10.42 -6.26 -18.01
N LEU A 186 10.80 -6.67 -16.79
CA LEU A 186 9.87 -7.05 -15.73
C LEU A 186 9.03 -5.85 -15.25
N ARG A 187 9.63 -4.66 -15.10
CA ARG A 187 8.91 -3.43 -14.72
C ARG A 187 7.86 -3.02 -15.74
N VAL A 188 8.12 -3.24 -17.04
CA VAL A 188 7.11 -3.07 -18.09
C VAL A 188 6.02 -4.14 -17.93
N SER A 189 6.40 -5.41 -17.85
CA SER A 189 5.48 -6.55 -17.73
C SER A 189 4.51 -6.43 -16.53
N LEU A 190 5.02 -6.01 -15.37
CA LEU A 190 4.24 -5.72 -14.15
C LEU A 190 3.31 -4.51 -14.28
N THR A 191 3.51 -3.65 -15.28
CA THR A 191 2.65 -2.48 -15.55
C THR A 191 1.62 -2.78 -16.65
N SER A 192 1.97 -3.57 -17.66
CA SER A 192 1.16 -3.78 -18.87
C SER A 192 0.33 -5.08 -18.90
N ASN A 193 0.77 -6.11 -18.18
CA ASN A 193 0.11 -7.42 -18.20
C ASN A 193 -1.05 -7.46 -17.19
N PRO A 194 -2.02 -8.37 -17.35
CA PRO A 194 -3.14 -8.49 -16.43
C PRO A 194 -2.74 -8.77 -14.98
N VAL A 195 -3.62 -8.44 -14.03
CA VAL A 195 -3.45 -8.76 -12.61
C VAL A 195 -3.24 -10.27 -12.41
N SER A 196 -3.89 -11.16 -13.17
CA SER A 196 -3.62 -12.60 -13.13
C SER A 196 -2.18 -12.99 -13.49
N TRP A 197 -1.48 -12.22 -14.33
CA TRP A 197 -0.04 -12.38 -14.60
C TRP A 197 0.79 -11.92 -13.39
N VAL A 198 0.44 -10.77 -12.80
CA VAL A 198 1.08 -10.24 -11.59
C VAL A 198 0.89 -11.18 -10.39
N ASN A 199 -0.27 -11.83 -10.30
CA ASN A 199 -0.58 -12.85 -9.31
C ASN A 199 0.35 -14.06 -9.47
N ASN A 200 0.43 -14.62 -10.69
CA ASN A 200 1.30 -15.75 -11.05
C ASN A 200 2.76 -15.46 -10.69
N PHE A 201 3.30 -14.32 -11.14
CA PHE A 201 4.65 -13.87 -10.77
C PHE A 201 4.81 -13.73 -9.26
N GLY A 202 3.85 -13.08 -8.59
CA GLY A 202 3.93 -12.71 -7.18
C GLY A 202 3.93 -13.87 -6.19
N HIS A 203 3.63 -15.11 -6.59
CA HIS A 203 3.76 -16.26 -5.68
C HIS A 203 5.20 -16.47 -5.22
N GLU A 204 6.16 -16.51 -6.15
CA GLU A 204 7.61 -16.67 -5.86
C GLU A 204 8.43 -15.40 -6.14
N GLY A 205 8.11 -14.69 -7.23
CA GLY A 205 8.91 -13.59 -7.76
C GLY A 205 9.05 -12.39 -6.82
N LEU A 206 8.04 -12.13 -5.97
CA LEU A 206 8.15 -11.10 -4.94
C LEU A 206 9.30 -11.40 -3.96
N GLY A 207 9.40 -12.64 -3.47
CA GLY A 207 10.48 -13.04 -2.55
C GLY A 207 11.85 -12.81 -3.18
N LEU A 208 12.02 -13.22 -4.45
CA LEU A 208 13.27 -13.02 -5.19
C LEU A 208 13.61 -11.53 -5.40
N LEU A 209 12.63 -10.66 -5.67
CA LEU A 209 12.87 -9.21 -5.76
C LEU A 209 13.35 -8.62 -4.43
N LEU A 210 12.77 -9.07 -3.31
CA LEU A 210 13.17 -8.64 -1.96
C LEU A 210 14.55 -9.18 -1.59
N ASP A 211 14.86 -10.44 -1.90
CA ASP A 211 16.17 -11.06 -1.64
C ASP A 211 17.30 -10.36 -2.42
N VAL A 212 17.04 -9.99 -3.68
CA VAL A 212 17.98 -9.22 -4.49
C VAL A 212 18.13 -7.78 -3.98
N LEU A 213 17.04 -7.14 -3.53
CA LEU A 213 17.09 -5.81 -2.93
C LEU A 213 17.89 -5.82 -1.61
N GLU A 214 17.65 -6.80 -0.73
CA GLU A 214 18.39 -7.02 0.52
C GLU A 214 19.90 -7.17 0.25
N LYS A 215 20.26 -8.08 -0.67
CA LYS A 215 21.65 -8.28 -1.12
C LYS A 215 22.32 -7.01 -1.65
N LEU A 216 21.59 -6.17 -2.40
CA LEU A 216 22.12 -4.90 -2.93
C LEU A 216 22.22 -3.80 -1.86
N LEU A 217 21.37 -3.81 -0.84
CA LEU A 217 21.45 -2.90 0.31
C LEU A 217 22.55 -3.31 1.30
N ASP A 218 22.94 -4.59 1.34
CA ASP A 218 24.05 -5.11 2.15
C ASP A 218 25.44 -4.97 1.48
N LYS A 219 25.51 -4.59 0.19
CA LYS A 219 26.79 -4.28 -0.49
C LYS A 219 27.46 -3.04 0.15
N LYS A 220 28.50 -3.28 0.97
CA LYS A 220 29.32 -2.23 1.63
C LYS A 220 29.91 -1.19 0.68
N GLN A 221 30.27 -1.61 -0.53
CA GLN A 221 30.70 -0.75 -1.63
C GLN A 221 29.69 -0.92 -2.75
N GLN A 222 28.93 0.14 -3.05
CA GLN A 222 27.93 0.14 -4.12
C GLN A 222 28.52 0.76 -5.39
N GLU A 223 28.36 0.06 -6.50
CA GLU A 223 28.72 0.57 -7.82
C GLU A 223 27.56 1.36 -8.47
N ASN A 224 27.83 2.00 -9.61
CA ASN A 224 26.78 2.71 -10.36
C ASN A 224 25.68 1.75 -10.85
N ILE A 225 26.03 0.50 -11.15
CA ILE A 225 25.07 -0.53 -11.56
C ILE A 225 24.18 -0.99 -10.40
N ASP A 226 24.69 -1.03 -9.16
CA ASP A 226 23.91 -1.37 -7.98
C ASP A 226 22.79 -0.38 -7.75
N LYS A 227 23.09 0.91 -7.83
CA LYS A 227 22.12 1.99 -7.68
C LYS A 227 21.03 1.96 -8.76
N LYS A 228 21.40 1.63 -10.00
CA LYS A 228 20.45 1.39 -11.10
C LYS A 228 19.54 0.19 -10.80
N ASN A 229 20.10 -0.91 -10.31
CA ASN A 229 19.34 -2.11 -9.95
C ASN A 229 18.41 -1.87 -8.74
N GLN A 230 18.89 -1.23 -7.68
CA GLN A 230 18.08 -0.80 -6.53
C GLN A 230 16.89 0.05 -7.00
N TYR A 231 17.14 1.10 -7.79
CA TYR A 231 16.07 1.96 -8.30
C TYR A 231 15.08 1.18 -9.18
N LYS A 232 15.56 0.24 -10.02
CA LYS A 232 14.68 -0.57 -10.85
C LYS A 232 13.85 -1.58 -10.05
N LEU A 233 14.40 -2.14 -8.97
CA LEU A 233 13.65 -2.97 -8.01
C LEU A 233 12.53 -2.17 -7.36
N ILE A 234 12.79 -0.94 -6.89
CA ILE A 234 11.74 -0.04 -6.38
C ILE A 234 10.66 0.22 -7.44
N GLN A 235 11.04 0.47 -8.71
CA GLN A 235 10.06 0.62 -9.79
C GLN A 235 9.27 -0.67 -10.09
N CYS A 236 9.86 -1.86 -9.93
CA CYS A 236 9.14 -3.14 -10.02
C CYS A 236 8.15 -3.32 -8.87
N LEU A 237 8.57 -3.06 -7.62
CA LEU A 237 7.71 -3.13 -6.44
C LEU A 237 6.54 -2.13 -6.55
N LYS A 238 6.78 -0.91 -7.05
CA LYS A 238 5.75 0.10 -7.34
C LYS A 238 4.71 -0.42 -8.33
N ALA A 239 5.13 -1.03 -9.44
CA ALA A 239 4.22 -1.60 -10.42
C ALA A 239 3.42 -2.79 -9.83
N PHE A 240 4.10 -3.67 -9.09
CA PHE A 240 3.50 -4.80 -8.40
C PHE A 240 2.41 -4.37 -7.40
N MET A 241 2.64 -3.32 -6.60
CA MET A 241 1.68 -2.78 -5.62
C MET A 241 0.49 -2.01 -6.22
N ASN A 242 0.47 -1.74 -7.53
CA ASN A 242 -0.58 -0.94 -8.17
C ASN A 242 -1.96 -1.63 -8.23
N ASN A 243 -2.06 -2.87 -7.75
CA ASN A 243 -3.29 -3.67 -7.64
C ASN A 243 -3.44 -4.24 -6.22
N LYS A 244 -4.66 -4.64 -5.85
CA LYS A 244 -4.98 -5.13 -4.49
C LYS A 244 -4.13 -6.33 -4.07
N PHE A 245 -3.91 -7.32 -4.95
CA PHE A 245 -3.13 -8.52 -4.60
C PHE A 245 -1.69 -8.15 -4.26
N GLY A 246 -1.02 -7.36 -5.10
CA GLY A 246 0.39 -7.03 -4.91
C GLY A 246 0.62 -6.16 -3.68
N LEU A 247 -0.30 -5.24 -3.38
CA LEU A 247 -0.32 -4.52 -2.11
C LEU A 247 -0.47 -5.47 -0.93
N GLN A 248 -1.50 -6.35 -0.92
CA GLN A 248 -1.71 -7.31 0.18
C GLN A 248 -0.52 -8.27 0.37
N ARG A 249 0.20 -8.64 -0.70
CA ARG A 249 1.41 -9.47 -0.62
C ARG A 249 2.61 -8.73 -0.04
N ILE A 250 2.74 -7.42 -0.27
CA ILE A 250 3.75 -6.57 0.39
C ILE A 250 3.43 -6.35 1.87
N LEU A 251 2.16 -6.08 2.21
CA LEU A 251 1.75 -5.86 3.61
C LEU A 251 1.79 -7.16 4.45
N GLY A 252 1.74 -8.32 3.79
CA GLY A 252 1.84 -9.65 4.40
C GLY A 252 3.26 -10.23 4.51
N ASP A 253 4.29 -9.56 3.98
CA ASP A 253 5.70 -9.96 4.10
C ASP A 253 6.42 -9.01 5.08
N GLU A 254 6.97 -9.57 6.16
CA GLU A 254 7.55 -8.79 7.26
C GLU A 254 8.83 -8.04 6.89
N ARG A 255 9.55 -8.49 5.84
CA ARG A 255 10.78 -7.85 5.38
C ARG A 255 10.50 -6.66 4.48
N SER A 256 9.38 -6.65 3.77
CA SER A 256 9.06 -5.67 2.72
C SER A 256 9.11 -4.22 3.22
N LEU A 257 8.47 -3.92 4.35
CA LEU A 257 8.49 -2.57 4.93
C LEU A 257 9.89 -2.17 5.41
N LEU A 258 10.63 -3.11 6.01
CA LEU A 258 12.01 -2.89 6.45
C LEU A 258 12.95 -2.63 5.28
N LEU A 259 12.82 -3.36 4.17
CA LEU A 259 13.65 -3.18 2.98
C LEU A 259 13.34 -1.85 2.25
N LEU A 260 12.07 -1.45 2.19
CA LEU A 260 11.68 -0.12 1.71
C LEU A 260 12.26 0.99 2.60
N ALA A 261 12.14 0.87 3.93
CA ALA A 261 12.70 1.84 4.87
C ALA A 261 14.24 1.91 4.83
N ARG A 262 14.92 0.76 4.69
CA ARG A 262 16.38 0.66 4.50
C ARG A 262 16.87 1.33 3.21
N ALA A 263 16.02 1.42 2.18
CA ALA A 263 16.37 2.02 0.90
C ALA A 263 16.19 3.57 0.86
N ILE A 264 15.77 4.20 1.97
CA ILE A 264 15.66 5.67 2.09
C ILE A 264 17.08 6.28 2.15
N ASP A 265 17.57 6.69 0.98
CA ASP A 265 18.89 7.31 0.75
C ASP A 265 18.73 8.68 0.04
N PRO A 266 18.91 9.82 0.75
CA PRO A 266 18.90 11.16 0.16
C PRO A 266 19.92 11.36 -0.97
N LYS A 267 20.97 10.54 -1.04
CA LYS A 267 21.98 10.56 -2.13
C LYS A 267 21.48 9.90 -3.41
N GLN A 268 20.23 9.40 -3.41
CA GLN A 268 19.54 8.80 -4.56
C GLN A 268 18.12 9.38 -4.69
N PRO A 269 17.97 10.69 -4.93
CA PRO A 269 16.71 11.42 -4.77
C PRO A 269 15.55 10.85 -5.58
N ASN A 270 15.79 10.38 -6.81
CA ASN A 270 14.77 9.74 -7.65
C ASN A 270 14.24 8.42 -7.05
N MET A 271 15.12 7.61 -6.46
CA MET A 271 14.72 6.36 -5.80
C MET A 271 14.01 6.65 -4.48
N MET A 272 14.57 7.56 -3.67
CA MET A 272 13.95 7.99 -2.42
C MET A 272 12.55 8.58 -2.64
N THR A 273 12.35 9.39 -3.69
CA THR A 273 11.05 9.96 -4.06
C THR A 273 10.00 8.86 -4.26
N GLU A 274 10.35 7.78 -4.97
CA GLU A 274 9.43 6.66 -5.18
C GLU A 274 9.17 5.88 -3.89
N ILE A 275 10.19 5.66 -3.06
CA ILE A 275 10.05 4.98 -1.76
C ILE A 275 9.13 5.79 -0.83
N VAL A 276 9.36 7.09 -0.64
CA VAL A 276 8.53 7.88 0.29
C VAL A 276 7.11 8.06 -0.23
N LYS A 277 6.88 8.09 -1.56
CA LYS A 277 5.52 8.02 -2.15
C LYS A 277 4.85 6.66 -1.90
N ILE A 278 5.58 5.55 -2.02
CA ILE A 278 5.10 4.20 -1.64
C ILE A 278 4.72 4.15 -0.16
N LEU A 279 5.62 4.57 0.74
CA LEU A 279 5.39 4.51 2.19
C LEU A 279 4.26 5.44 2.63
N SER A 280 4.11 6.61 1.99
CA SER A 280 2.95 7.50 2.18
C SER A 280 1.65 6.79 1.82
N ALA A 281 1.61 6.11 0.67
CA ALA A 281 0.42 5.39 0.21
C ALA A 281 0.09 4.19 1.14
N ILE A 282 1.09 3.46 1.61
CA ILE A 282 0.94 2.37 2.58
C ILE A 282 0.39 2.91 3.91
N CYS A 283 0.95 4.01 4.43
CA CYS A 283 0.50 4.66 5.65
C CYS A 283 -0.94 5.19 5.54
N ILE A 284 -1.32 5.71 4.36
CA ILE A 284 -2.66 6.29 4.13
C ILE A 284 -3.73 5.21 3.92
N VAL A 285 -3.39 4.04 3.33
CA VAL A 285 -4.39 3.04 2.88
C VAL A 285 -4.41 1.76 3.71
N GLY A 286 -3.35 1.46 4.47
CA GLY A 286 -3.32 0.26 5.32
C GLY A 286 -4.27 0.29 6.52
N GLU A 287 -4.45 -0.89 7.12
CA GLU A 287 -5.27 -1.13 8.32
C GLU A 287 -4.57 -0.60 9.60
N GLU A 288 -5.29 -0.47 10.71
CA GLU A 288 -4.85 0.25 11.93
C GLU A 288 -3.43 -0.10 12.41
N ASN A 289 -3.03 -1.37 12.31
CA ASN A 289 -1.71 -1.87 12.73
C ASN A 289 -0.56 -1.56 11.72
N ILE A 290 -0.81 -0.90 10.58
CA ILE A 290 0.23 -0.65 9.58
C ILE A 290 1.23 0.42 10.03
N LEU A 291 0.76 1.41 10.78
CA LEU A 291 1.56 2.56 11.19
C LEU A 291 2.68 2.11 12.14
N ASP A 292 2.37 1.25 13.11
CA ASP A 292 3.37 0.72 14.04
C ASP A 292 4.41 -0.16 13.34
N LYS A 293 3.98 -1.00 12.37
CA LYS A 293 4.91 -1.78 11.54
C LYS A 293 5.81 -0.89 10.69
N LEU A 294 5.28 0.20 10.13
CA LEU A 294 6.03 1.17 9.33
C LEU A 294 7.01 1.97 10.19
N LEU A 295 6.57 2.49 11.34
CA LEU A 295 7.42 3.21 12.28
C LEU A 295 8.51 2.30 12.87
N GLY A 296 8.19 1.03 13.18
CA GLY A 296 9.17 0.02 13.57
C GLY A 296 10.21 -0.22 12.48
N ALA A 297 9.78 -0.44 11.23
CA ALA A 297 10.66 -0.60 10.08
C ALA A 297 11.60 0.59 9.85
N ILE A 298 11.09 1.83 9.95
CA ILE A 298 11.89 3.06 9.85
C ILE A 298 12.87 3.18 11.03
N THR A 299 12.45 2.83 12.24
CA THR A 299 13.30 2.85 13.45
C THR A 299 14.47 1.86 13.29
N THR A 300 14.19 0.59 12.99
CA THR A 300 15.22 -0.44 12.79
C THR A 300 16.13 -0.17 11.57
N ALA A 301 15.62 0.47 10.52
CA ALA A 301 16.45 0.91 9.39
C ALA A 301 17.44 2.02 9.80
N ALA A 302 17.09 2.89 10.74
CA ALA A 302 17.93 3.98 11.23
C ALA A 302 18.91 3.54 12.33
N GLU A 303 18.49 2.65 13.25
CA GLU A 303 19.34 2.00 14.24
C GLU A 303 20.53 1.28 13.58
N ARG A 304 20.27 0.54 12.49
CA ARG A 304 21.32 -0.11 11.65
C ARG A 304 22.35 0.86 11.07
N ASN A 305 22.03 2.16 11.00
CA ASN A 305 22.89 3.23 10.49
C ASN A 305 23.35 4.20 11.59
N ASN A 306 23.03 3.93 12.86
CA ASN A 306 23.33 4.80 14.02
C ASN A 306 22.93 6.28 13.80
N ARG A 307 21.73 6.52 13.28
CA ARG A 307 21.14 7.85 13.05
C ARG A 307 19.71 7.94 13.60
N GLU A 308 19.19 9.16 13.78
CA GLU A 308 17.78 9.36 14.14
C GLU A 308 16.86 8.83 13.04
N ARG A 309 15.69 8.31 13.42
CA ARG A 309 14.79 7.62 12.48
C ARG A 309 14.16 8.51 11.41
N PHE A 310 14.09 9.82 11.66
CA PHE A 310 13.49 10.79 10.74
C PHE A 310 14.48 11.73 10.05
N SER A 311 15.76 11.78 10.48
CA SER A 311 16.79 12.57 9.75
C SER A 311 16.81 12.27 8.24
N PRO A 312 16.66 11.02 7.74
CA PRO A 312 16.80 10.75 6.31
C PRO A 312 15.65 11.36 5.49
N ILE A 313 14.47 11.51 6.10
CA ILE A 313 13.29 12.11 5.46
C ILE A 313 13.46 13.64 5.44
N VAL A 314 14.04 14.21 6.50
CA VAL A 314 14.35 15.65 6.59
C VAL A 314 15.54 16.04 5.68
N GLU A 315 16.61 15.25 5.62
CA GLU A 315 17.72 15.36 4.65
C GLU A 315 17.19 15.42 3.20
N GLY A 316 16.08 14.73 2.90
CA GLY A 316 15.42 14.80 1.59
C GLY A 316 14.70 16.13 1.31
N LEU A 317 14.34 16.91 2.33
CA LEU A 317 13.81 18.27 2.20
C LEU A 317 14.93 19.31 1.96
N GLU A 318 16.16 19.04 2.39
CA GLU A 318 17.31 19.94 2.19
C GLU A 318 17.75 20.03 0.72
N ASN A 319 17.43 19.03 -0.10
CA ASN A 319 17.80 19.01 -1.51
C ASN A 319 16.95 19.98 -2.35
N HIS A 320 17.39 21.23 -2.42
CA HIS A 320 16.74 22.32 -3.16
C HIS A 320 16.61 22.08 -4.68
N GLU A 321 17.41 21.19 -5.28
CA GLU A 321 17.32 20.83 -6.70
C GLU A 321 16.22 19.77 -6.95
N ALA A 322 15.85 19.00 -5.92
CA ALA A 322 14.93 17.88 -5.99
C ALA A 322 13.54 18.23 -5.45
N LEU A 323 12.89 19.27 -6.00
CA LEU A 323 11.55 19.73 -5.57
C LEU A 323 10.50 18.60 -5.47
N GLN A 324 10.53 17.63 -6.40
CA GLN A 324 9.64 16.44 -6.34
C GLN A 324 9.96 15.46 -5.19
N LEU A 325 11.20 15.45 -4.67
CA LEU A 325 11.54 14.78 -3.41
C LEU A 325 11.02 15.60 -2.22
N GLN A 326 11.17 16.93 -2.24
CA GLN A 326 10.71 17.80 -1.15
C GLN A 326 9.19 17.62 -0.90
N VAL A 327 8.37 17.69 -1.97
CA VAL A 327 6.93 17.39 -1.93
C VAL A 327 6.66 16.00 -1.34
N ALA A 328 7.43 15.00 -1.77
CA ALA A 328 7.22 13.60 -1.40
C ALA A 328 7.61 13.28 0.06
N CYS A 329 8.69 13.91 0.56
CA CYS A 329 9.06 13.84 1.97
C CYS A 329 8.02 14.54 2.85
N MET A 330 7.54 15.73 2.44
CA MET A 330 6.50 16.43 3.20
C MET A 330 5.17 15.66 3.20
N GLN A 331 4.83 14.98 2.10
CA GLN A 331 3.69 14.06 2.04
C GLN A 331 3.85 12.86 3.01
N LEU A 332 5.05 12.28 3.13
CA LEU A 332 5.30 11.18 4.08
C LEU A 332 5.24 11.66 5.54
N ILE A 333 5.78 12.84 5.83
CA ILE A 333 5.67 13.48 7.15
C ILE A 333 4.19 13.67 7.49
N ASN A 334 3.41 14.25 6.59
CA ASN A 334 1.96 14.43 6.77
C ASN A 334 1.23 13.12 6.99
N ALA A 335 1.52 12.06 6.21
CA ALA A 335 0.92 10.76 6.41
C ALA A 335 1.20 10.19 7.82
N LEU A 336 2.46 10.25 8.26
CA LEU A 336 2.88 9.73 9.57
C LEU A 336 2.33 10.54 10.75
N VAL A 337 2.18 11.87 10.65
CA VAL A 337 1.65 12.71 11.76
C VAL A 337 0.14 12.90 11.74
N THR A 338 -0.57 12.54 10.66
CA THR A 338 -2.05 12.57 10.58
C THR A 338 -2.71 11.20 10.79
N SER A 339 -1.98 10.10 10.57
CA SER A 339 -2.53 8.75 10.72
C SER A 339 -2.87 8.32 12.16
N PRO A 340 -2.24 8.80 13.25
CA PRO A 340 -2.64 8.43 14.60
C PRO A 340 -3.97 9.04 15.05
N TYR A 341 -4.88 8.20 15.56
CA TYR A 341 -6.07 8.68 16.28
C TYR A 341 -5.73 9.35 17.61
N ASP A 342 -4.65 8.91 18.28
CA ASP A 342 -4.21 9.50 19.54
C ASP A 342 -3.43 10.81 19.35
N LEU A 343 -3.88 11.86 20.04
CA LEU A 343 -3.26 13.19 20.04
C LEU A 343 -1.83 13.15 20.56
N ASP A 344 -1.58 12.45 21.66
CA ASP A 344 -0.27 12.48 22.32
C ASP A 344 0.80 11.82 21.41
N PHE A 345 0.42 10.80 20.64
CA PHE A 345 1.25 10.21 19.60
C PHE A 345 1.41 11.11 18.34
N ARG A 346 0.36 11.81 17.87
CA ARG A 346 0.50 12.83 16.79
C ARG A 346 1.49 13.93 17.20
N ILE A 347 1.33 14.47 18.41
CA ILE A 347 2.20 15.49 19.00
C ILE A 347 3.63 14.95 19.18
N HIS A 348 3.80 13.71 19.65
CA HIS A 348 5.11 13.06 19.79
C HIS A 348 5.85 12.98 18.45
N LEU A 349 5.22 12.40 17.41
CA LEU A 349 5.82 12.23 16.09
C LEU A 349 6.13 13.58 15.43
N ARG A 350 5.22 14.54 15.50
CA ARG A 350 5.44 15.90 14.95
C ARG A 350 6.61 16.59 15.65
N ASN A 351 6.69 16.52 16.98
CA ASN A 351 7.80 17.09 17.74
C ASN A 351 9.13 16.37 17.48
N GLU A 352 9.11 15.10 17.09
CA GLU A 352 10.30 14.37 16.66
C GLU A 352 10.82 14.88 15.31
N PHE A 353 9.97 14.96 14.28
CA PHE A 353 10.35 15.57 13.00
C PHE A 353 10.88 17.00 13.17
N LEU A 354 10.24 17.82 14.01
CA LEU A 354 10.68 19.19 14.31
C LEU A 354 12.05 19.25 15.02
N ARG A 355 12.43 18.23 15.81
CA ARG A 355 13.77 18.10 16.41
C ARG A 355 14.81 17.61 15.39
N SER A 356 14.47 16.65 14.54
CA SER A 356 15.33 16.10 13.49
C SER A 356 15.58 17.06 12.30
N GLY A 357 15.37 18.37 12.47
CA GLY A 357 15.70 19.43 11.50
C GLY A 357 14.51 20.07 10.78
N LEU A 358 13.30 19.49 10.78
CA LEU A 358 12.18 20.05 10.02
C LEU A 358 11.86 21.50 10.40
N LYS A 359 11.99 21.86 11.69
CA LYS A 359 11.68 23.21 12.19
C LYS A 359 12.50 24.31 11.51
N THR A 360 13.77 24.05 11.18
CA THR A 360 14.63 25.03 10.50
C THR A 360 14.41 25.07 9.00
N MET A 361 13.87 24.01 8.39
CA MET A 361 13.59 23.95 6.95
C MET A 361 12.25 24.57 6.55
N LEU A 362 11.28 24.64 7.48
CA LEU A 362 9.93 25.15 7.20
C LEU A 362 9.85 26.57 6.60
N PRO A 363 10.73 27.56 6.94
CA PRO A 363 10.75 28.86 6.27
C PRO A 363 11.17 28.73 4.79
N ASP A 364 12.35 28.16 4.53
CA ASP A 364 12.93 27.99 3.20
C ASP A 364 12.06 27.15 2.25
N LEU A 365 11.25 26.25 2.79
CA LEU A 365 10.25 25.47 2.06
C LEU A 365 9.01 26.30 1.67
N LYS A 366 8.61 27.30 2.48
CA LYS A 366 7.50 28.22 2.21
C LYS A 366 7.85 29.35 1.24
N GLU A 367 9.12 29.53 0.91
CA GLU A 367 9.59 30.46 -0.12
C GLU A 367 9.74 29.78 -1.51
N LYS A 368 9.34 28.51 -1.65
CA LYS A 368 9.36 27.80 -2.94
C LYS A 368 8.04 28.02 -3.70
N GLU A 369 8.12 28.49 -4.94
CA GLU A 369 6.96 28.60 -5.84
C GLU A 369 6.49 27.20 -6.29
N ASN A 370 5.68 26.51 -5.46
CA ASN A 370 5.19 25.17 -5.80
C ASN A 370 3.86 24.77 -5.13
N ASP A 371 2.77 24.82 -5.89
CA ASP A 371 1.41 24.43 -5.50
C ASP A 371 1.32 23.07 -4.76
N GLU A 372 2.10 22.06 -5.17
CA GLU A 372 2.07 20.73 -4.52
C GLU A 372 2.69 20.76 -3.12
N LEU A 373 3.82 21.46 -2.95
CA LEU A 373 4.51 21.63 -1.67
C LEU A 373 3.70 22.54 -0.73
N ASP A 374 3.15 23.65 -1.24
CA ASP A 374 2.30 24.57 -0.48
C ASP A 374 1.09 23.85 0.13
N ILE A 375 0.47 22.94 -0.63
CA ILE A 375 -0.63 22.10 -0.12
C ILE A 375 -0.15 21.18 1.01
N GLN A 376 1.06 20.60 0.94
CA GLN A 376 1.59 19.78 2.02
C GLN A 376 1.98 20.61 3.27
N LEU A 377 2.61 21.77 3.08
CA LEU A 377 2.97 22.68 4.17
C LEU A 377 1.72 23.21 4.88
N LYS A 378 0.70 23.58 4.11
CA LYS A 378 -0.61 24.00 4.65
C LYS A 378 -1.28 22.89 5.47
N VAL A 379 -1.34 21.66 4.95
CA VAL A 379 -1.90 20.50 5.68
C VAL A 379 -1.15 20.24 6.99
N PHE A 380 0.18 20.41 7.01
CA PHE A 380 0.98 20.26 8.22
C PHE A 380 0.66 21.32 9.28
N ASP A 381 0.55 22.60 8.88
CA ASP A 381 0.22 23.71 9.78
C ASP A 381 -1.21 23.62 10.30
N GLU A 382 -2.22 23.37 9.44
CA GLU A 382 -3.62 23.22 9.86
C GLU A 382 -3.77 22.09 10.89
N ASN A 383 -3.23 20.90 10.61
CA ASN A 383 -3.21 19.76 11.53
C ASN A 383 -2.42 20.01 12.82
N LYS A 384 -1.49 20.97 12.84
CA LYS A 384 -0.75 21.36 14.06
C LYS A 384 -1.54 22.36 14.92
N GLU A 385 -2.30 23.27 14.32
CA GLU A 385 -3.20 24.17 15.05
C GLU A 385 -4.46 23.43 15.57
N ASP A 386 -4.95 22.42 14.83
CA ASP A 386 -6.01 21.51 15.30
C ASP A 386 -5.56 20.72 16.55
N ASP A 387 -4.37 20.11 16.51
CA ASP A 387 -3.78 19.41 17.68
C ASP A 387 -3.53 20.36 18.87
N LEU A 388 -3.09 21.60 18.61
CA LEU A 388 -2.91 22.61 19.65
C LEU A 388 -4.25 23.00 20.29
N THR A 389 -5.33 23.02 19.50
CA THR A 389 -6.70 23.27 19.97
C THR A 389 -7.21 22.11 20.82
N GLU A 390 -7.04 20.86 20.37
CA GLU A 390 -7.40 19.67 21.16
C GLU A 390 -6.63 19.63 22.50
N LEU A 391 -5.31 19.89 22.47
CA LEU A 391 -4.48 19.97 23.67
C LEU A 391 -4.92 21.09 24.62
N SER A 392 -5.30 22.26 24.09
CA SER A 392 -5.80 23.40 24.87
C SER A 392 -7.09 23.05 25.61
N HIS A 393 -8.02 22.32 24.96
CA HIS A 393 -9.21 21.81 25.61
C HIS A 393 -8.87 20.79 26.71
N ARG A 394 -8.07 19.76 26.43
CA ARG A 394 -7.62 18.79 27.44
C ARG A 394 -6.96 19.47 28.66
N LEU A 395 -6.15 20.51 28.44
CA LEU A 395 -5.50 21.27 29.52
C LEU A 395 -6.49 22.14 30.32
N SER A 396 -7.55 22.66 29.69
CA SER A 396 -8.63 23.35 30.38
C SER A 396 -9.43 22.40 31.29
N ASP A 397 -9.73 21.19 30.79
CA ASP A 397 -10.47 20.18 31.55
C ASP A 397 -9.66 19.68 32.75
N ILE A 398 -8.37 19.34 32.54
CA ILE A 398 -7.43 18.97 33.62
C ILE A 398 -7.30 20.10 34.66
N ARG A 399 -7.30 21.38 34.24
CA ARG A 399 -7.28 22.49 35.20
C ARG A 399 -8.55 22.51 36.06
N ALA A 400 -9.73 22.35 35.46
CA ALA A 400 -11.00 22.35 36.18
C ALA A 400 -11.11 21.18 37.17
N GLU A 401 -10.59 20.00 36.81
CA GLU A 401 -10.48 18.85 37.73
C GLU A 401 -9.48 19.13 38.87
N MET A 402 -8.28 19.62 38.55
CA MET A 402 -7.24 19.89 39.56
C MET A 402 -7.56 21.06 40.50
N GLU A 403 -8.48 21.96 40.13
CA GLU A 403 -8.99 23.02 41.02
C GLU A 403 -9.86 22.45 42.16
N TYR A 404 -10.27 21.16 42.08
CA TYR A 404 -10.97 20.41 43.13
C TYR A 404 -10.16 19.18 43.62
N PRO A 405 -9.19 19.39 44.54
CA PRO A 405 -9.31 18.61 45.79
C PRO A 405 -8.93 19.38 47.08
N LEU A 406 -8.78 20.71 47.06
CA LEU A 406 -8.35 21.48 48.24
C LEU A 406 -9.49 22.11 49.08
N GLY A 407 -10.75 21.96 48.65
CA GLY A 407 -11.91 22.64 49.26
C GLY A 407 -12.54 21.99 50.50
N LYS A 408 -12.12 20.79 50.92
CA LYS A 408 -12.73 20.03 52.04
C LYS A 408 -11.72 19.52 53.06
N VAL A 409 -11.16 20.44 53.83
CA VAL A 409 -10.80 20.19 55.23
C VAL A 409 -11.88 20.85 56.10
N GLU A 410 -12.99 20.13 56.28
CA GLU A 410 -14.02 20.52 57.26
C GLU A 410 -13.46 20.34 58.68
N LYS A 411 -13.84 21.26 59.59
CA LYS A 411 -13.26 21.41 60.94
C LYS A 411 -14.05 20.67 62.01
#